data_AF-A0A9P6DD10-F1
#
_entry.id   AF-A0A9P6DD10-F1
#
_cell.length_a   1.000
_cell.length_b   1.000
_cell.length_c   1.000
_cell.angle_alpha   90.00
_cell.angle_beta   90.00
_cell.angle_gamma   90.00
#
_symmetry.space_group_name_H-M   'P 1'
#
loop_
_entity.id
_entity.type
_entity.pdbx_description
1 polymer ?
#
loop_
_entity_poly.entity_id
_entity_poly.type
_entity_poly.pdbx_seq_one_letter_code
_entity_poly.pdbx_strand_id
1 'polypeptide(L)'
;MDKVFVDTLQLAAQVGSDCWGRPRSQQISLSIYLYLSPLFLERAGISDDVEHSVHYGHLTKSITQLVQADGAAFISVDDLIDRVAVQAFELAGGSVVEVRVVVDLPKLILLASGFEVDVTLPSRRKIVCVKDLVLFVIIGVNAPEREAKQRVIVNISFVEKVGTGSVDYAQIVDAIQTRMEATQYLTLEKFVLETVRLACVTSVNIQAATVRAQKPSALSFAHSSGVEITREQSHFTM
;
A
#
# COMPACT_ATOMS: atom_id res chain seq x y z
N MET A 1 10.55 20.30 -4.39
CA MET A 1 9.21 20.80 -4.10
C MET A 1 9.02 20.68 -2.60
N ASP A 2 8.62 21.78 -1.97
CA ASP A 2 8.53 21.85 -0.52
C ASP A 2 7.34 21.05 -0.02
N LYS A 3 7.46 20.45 1.16
CA LYS A 3 6.39 19.66 1.74
C LYS A 3 6.24 19.87 3.24
N VAL A 4 4.99 19.87 3.68
CA VAL A 4 4.61 19.73 5.09
C VAL A 4 3.95 18.36 5.24
N PHE A 5 4.31 17.62 6.27
CA PHE A 5 3.83 16.25 6.43
C PHE A 5 3.49 15.91 7.87
N VAL A 6 2.53 15.02 8.01
CA VAL A 6 2.19 14.32 9.25
C VAL A 6 2.46 12.85 8.97
N ASP A 7 3.46 12.28 9.62
CA ASP A 7 3.83 10.90 9.42
C ASP A 7 3.24 10.01 10.53
N THR A 8 2.51 8.98 10.11
CA THR A 8 2.02 7.89 10.96
C THR A 8 1.11 8.35 12.10
N LEU A 9 -0.06 8.89 11.74
CA LEU A 9 -1.17 9.13 12.65
C LEU A 9 -1.94 7.82 12.87
N GLN A 10 -1.84 7.27 14.08
CA GLN A 10 -2.53 6.02 14.45
C GLN A 10 -3.96 6.33 14.93
N LEU A 11 -4.95 5.76 14.25
CA LEU A 11 -6.36 5.97 14.53
C LEU A 11 -7.12 4.65 14.51
N ALA A 12 -8.24 4.60 15.23
CA ALA A 12 -9.19 3.50 15.12
C ALA A 12 -10.32 3.92 14.19
N ALA A 13 -10.54 3.17 13.11
CA ALA A 13 -11.53 3.48 12.10
C ALA A 13 -12.22 2.20 11.60
N GLN A 14 -13.51 2.30 11.28
CA GLN A 14 -14.21 1.25 10.54
C GLN A 14 -14.07 1.53 9.04
N VAL A 15 -13.17 0.81 8.38
CA VAL A 15 -12.88 0.96 6.94
C VAL A 15 -13.20 -0.35 6.24
N GLY A 16 -14.23 -0.34 5.40
CA GLY A 16 -14.69 -1.51 4.67
C GLY A 16 -15.03 -2.70 5.58
N SER A 17 -14.91 -3.89 5.00
CA SER A 17 -15.02 -5.16 5.72
C SER A 17 -13.63 -5.69 6.07
N ASP A 18 -13.52 -6.37 7.22
CA ASP A 18 -12.30 -7.11 7.57
C ASP A 18 -12.09 -8.34 6.64
N CYS A 19 -10.98 -9.05 6.84
CA CYS A 19 -10.67 -10.30 6.12
C CYS A 19 -11.73 -11.40 6.27
N TRP A 20 -12.72 -11.25 7.16
CA TRP A 20 -13.85 -12.17 7.38
C TRP A 20 -15.19 -11.58 6.92
N GLY A 21 -15.19 -10.45 6.22
CA GLY A 21 -16.39 -9.79 5.71
C GLY A 21 -17.17 -9.00 6.75
N ARG A 22 -16.61 -8.75 7.95
CA ARG A 22 -17.29 -8.06 9.06
C ARG A 22 -16.89 -6.59 9.12
N PRO A 23 -17.85 -5.67 9.27
CA PRO A 23 -17.56 -4.27 9.54
C PRO A 23 -17.10 -4.13 11.00
N ARG A 24 -15.79 -3.97 11.23
CA ARG A 24 -15.23 -3.76 12.56
C ARG A 24 -14.20 -2.64 12.54
N SER A 25 -14.19 -1.84 13.61
CA SER A 25 -13.14 -0.85 13.83
C SER A 25 -11.78 -1.55 14.02
N GLN A 26 -10.78 -1.07 13.29
CA GLN A 26 -9.41 -1.53 13.33
C GLN A 26 -8.45 -0.35 13.49
N GLN A 27 -7.25 -0.64 14.01
CA GLN A 27 -6.16 0.33 14.05
C GLN A 27 -5.62 0.52 12.63
N ILE A 28 -5.62 1.77 12.16
CA ILE A 28 -5.06 2.19 10.89
C ILE A 28 -3.94 3.19 11.15
N SER A 29 -2.95 3.24 10.25
CA SER A 29 -1.95 4.30 10.24
C SER A 29 -2.16 5.19 9.02
N LEU A 30 -2.19 6.50 9.24
CA LEU A 30 -2.43 7.52 8.23
C LEU A 30 -1.23 8.46 8.16
N SER A 31 -0.56 8.53 7.02
CA SER A 31 0.44 9.58 6.74
C SER A 31 -0.08 10.52 5.66
N ILE A 32 -0.02 11.82 5.92
CA ILE A 32 -0.44 12.86 4.97
C ILE A 32 0.76 13.73 4.62
N TYR A 33 0.98 13.94 3.32
CA TYR A 33 2.02 14.81 2.79
C TYR A 33 1.37 15.87 1.90
N LEU A 34 1.59 17.13 2.25
CA LEU A 34 1.13 18.30 1.51
C LEU A 34 2.31 18.86 0.71
N TYR A 35 2.25 18.76 -0.62
CA TYR A 35 3.22 19.39 -1.51
C TYR A 35 2.79 20.81 -1.81
N LEU A 36 3.64 21.77 -1.46
CA LEU A 36 3.31 23.18 -1.45
C LEU A 36 3.78 23.86 -2.74
N SER A 37 3.16 25.00 -3.02
CA SER A 37 3.59 25.88 -4.11
C SER A 37 5.03 26.37 -3.88
N PRO A 38 5.79 26.63 -4.96
CA PRO A 38 7.16 27.10 -4.84
C PRO A 38 7.27 28.34 -3.95
N LEU A 39 8.35 28.43 -3.17
CA LEU A 39 8.67 29.55 -2.27
C LEU A 39 7.69 29.74 -1.09
N PHE A 40 6.67 28.90 -0.93
CA PHE A 40 5.73 29.04 0.19
C PHE A 40 6.45 28.91 1.55
N LEU A 41 7.23 27.85 1.75
CA LEU A 41 7.96 27.66 3.01
C LEU A 41 9.11 28.65 3.17
N GLU A 42 9.70 29.12 2.07
CA GLU A 42 10.71 30.17 2.13
C GLU A 42 10.11 31.48 2.66
N ARG A 43 8.93 31.88 2.17
CA ARG A 43 8.21 33.05 2.69
C ARG A 43 7.88 32.91 4.17
N ALA A 44 7.38 31.75 4.58
CA ALA A 44 7.10 31.46 5.97
C ALA A 44 8.38 31.58 6.83
N GLY A 45 9.48 30.98 6.37
CA GLY A 45 10.77 30.99 7.06
C GLY A 45 11.43 32.38 7.14
N ILE A 46 11.24 33.24 6.14
CA ILE A 46 11.72 34.64 6.19
C ILE A 46 10.89 35.46 7.17
N SER A 47 9.56 35.28 7.17
CA SER A 47 8.67 36.03 8.06
C SER A 47 8.73 35.59 9.52
N ASP A 48 9.15 34.34 9.76
CA ASP A 48 9.11 33.67 11.07
C ASP A 48 7.74 33.81 11.77
N ASP A 49 6.66 33.82 10.97
CA ASP A 49 5.29 33.97 11.44
C ASP A 49 4.51 32.67 11.18
N VAL A 50 3.83 32.20 12.23
CA VAL A 50 3.02 31.00 12.18
C VAL A 50 1.81 31.16 11.25
N GLU A 51 1.30 32.38 11.06
CA GLU A 51 0.18 32.67 10.16
C GLU A 51 0.53 32.44 8.69
N HIS A 52 1.81 32.51 8.34
CA HIS A 52 2.30 32.22 6.99
C HIS A 52 2.68 30.75 6.79
N SER A 53 2.45 29.90 7.81
CA SER A 53 2.75 28.48 7.77
C SER A 53 1.48 27.63 7.62
N VAL A 54 1.65 26.36 7.22
CA VAL A 54 0.54 25.39 7.22
C VAL A 54 0.44 24.75 8.60
N HIS A 55 -0.69 24.98 9.28
CA HIS A 55 -0.94 24.43 10.61
C HIS A 55 -1.23 22.92 10.58
N TYR A 56 -0.18 22.10 10.59
CA TYR A 56 -0.27 20.64 10.70
C TYR A 56 -1.00 20.15 11.97
N GLY A 57 -1.04 20.96 13.03
CA GLY A 57 -1.82 20.67 14.23
C GLY A 57 -3.34 20.76 14.01
N HIS A 58 -3.82 21.73 13.22
CA HIS A 58 -5.23 21.82 12.83
C HIS A 58 -5.59 20.68 11.88
N LEU A 59 -4.71 20.40 10.91
CA LEU A 59 -4.86 19.24 10.00
C LEU A 59 -5.05 17.94 10.78
N THR A 60 -4.16 17.66 11.74
CA THR A 60 -4.22 16.44 12.55
C THR A 60 -5.52 16.36 13.36
N LYS A 61 -5.94 17.46 13.98
CA LYS A 61 -7.20 17.52 14.75
C LYS A 61 -8.42 17.29 13.87
N SER A 62 -8.52 17.96 12.73
CA SER A 62 -9.66 17.82 11.82
C SER A 62 -9.75 16.40 11.24
N ILE A 63 -8.62 15.79 10.85
CA ILE A 63 -8.59 14.41 10.38
C ILE A 63 -8.98 13.44 11.49
N THR A 64 -8.46 13.63 12.71
CA THR A 64 -8.82 12.79 13.86
C THR A 64 -10.32 12.87 14.16
N GLN A 65 -10.90 14.07 14.14
CA GLN A 65 -12.35 14.27 14.32
C GLN A 65 -13.17 13.62 13.22
N LEU A 66 -12.74 13.72 11.96
CA LEU A 66 -13.40 13.08 10.83
C LEU A 66 -13.41 11.55 10.95
N VAL A 67 -12.29 10.96 11.37
CA VAL A 67 -12.15 9.49 11.48
C VAL A 67 -12.81 8.92 12.73
N GLN A 68 -12.76 9.64 13.86
CA GLN A 68 -13.29 9.20 15.14
C GLN A 68 -14.72 9.70 15.44
N ALA A 69 -15.37 10.41 14.52
CA ALA A 69 -16.74 10.85 14.70
C ALA A 69 -17.68 9.67 14.97
N ASP A 70 -18.66 9.87 15.85
CA ASP A 70 -19.63 8.83 16.19
C ASP A 70 -20.38 8.34 14.94
N GLY A 71 -20.24 7.05 14.63
CA GLY A 71 -20.83 6.44 13.44
C GLY A 71 -20.06 6.66 12.14
N ALA A 72 -18.84 7.21 12.18
CA ALA A 72 -17.96 7.28 11.02
C ALA A 72 -17.60 5.87 10.52
N ALA A 73 -18.23 5.47 9.42
CA ALA A 73 -17.92 4.26 8.68
C ALA A 73 -17.53 4.65 7.26
N PHE A 74 -16.38 4.16 6.82
CA PHE A 74 -15.88 4.34 5.47
C PHE A 74 -16.19 3.09 4.66
N ILE A 75 -16.78 3.26 3.48
CA ILE A 75 -17.21 2.13 2.64
C ILE A 75 -15.97 1.39 2.10
N SER A 76 -14.94 2.13 1.73
CA SER A 76 -13.68 1.62 1.20
C SER A 76 -12.50 2.45 1.70
N VAL A 77 -11.29 1.95 1.47
CA VAL A 77 -10.06 2.72 1.72
C VAL A 77 -10.00 3.97 0.85
N ASP A 78 -10.51 3.89 -0.40
CA ASP A 78 -10.58 5.03 -1.30
C ASP A 78 -11.53 6.13 -0.76
N ASP A 79 -12.67 5.79 -0.14
CA ASP A 79 -13.58 6.75 0.50
C ASP A 79 -12.90 7.47 1.68
N LEU A 80 -12.11 6.74 2.49
CA LEU A 80 -11.31 7.36 3.55
C LEU A 80 -10.27 8.33 2.98
N ILE A 81 -9.53 7.92 1.95
CA ILE A 81 -8.51 8.75 1.29
C ILE A 81 -9.11 10.00 0.69
N ASP A 82 -10.23 9.87 -0.04
CA ASP A 82 -10.89 11.00 -0.69
C ASP A 82 -11.38 12.03 0.34
N ARG A 83 -12.01 11.58 1.44
CA ARG A 83 -12.46 12.50 2.51
C ARG A 83 -11.31 13.17 3.25
N VAL A 84 -10.24 12.44 3.54
CA VAL A 84 -9.03 13.01 4.17
C VAL A 84 -8.37 14.02 3.23
N ALA A 85 -8.29 13.72 1.94
CA ALA A 85 -7.72 14.62 0.95
C ALA A 85 -8.55 15.90 0.80
N VAL A 86 -9.88 15.81 0.75
CA VAL A 86 -10.76 16.99 0.73
C VAL A 86 -10.50 17.89 1.95
N GLN A 87 -10.47 17.32 3.15
CA GLN A 87 -10.15 18.09 4.37
C GLN A 87 -8.76 18.70 4.32
N ALA A 88 -7.77 17.99 3.78
CA ALA A 88 -6.41 18.49 3.64
C ALA A 88 -6.33 19.69 2.66
N PHE A 89 -7.03 19.62 1.53
CA PHE A 89 -7.13 20.72 0.57
C PHE A 89 -7.89 21.93 1.15
N GLU A 90 -8.99 21.71 1.87
CA GLU A 90 -9.76 22.77 2.51
C GLU A 90 -8.94 23.54 3.55
N LEU A 91 -8.19 22.84 4.40
CA LEU A 91 -7.40 23.45 5.46
C LEU A 91 -6.13 24.14 4.96
N ALA A 92 -5.51 23.59 3.92
CA ALA A 92 -4.27 24.14 3.39
C ALA A 92 -4.49 25.18 2.27
N GLY A 93 -5.73 25.32 1.79
CA GLY A 93 -6.15 26.32 0.82
C GLY A 93 -5.36 26.27 -0.49
N GLY A 94 -5.20 27.43 -1.14
CA GLY A 94 -4.50 27.57 -2.42
C GLY A 94 -2.98 27.36 -2.37
N SER A 95 -2.41 27.05 -1.20
CA SER A 95 -0.97 26.88 -1.02
C SER A 95 -0.49 25.48 -1.40
N VAL A 96 -1.40 24.50 -1.47
CA VAL A 96 -1.09 23.10 -1.79
C VAL A 96 -1.36 22.81 -3.26
N VAL A 97 -0.38 22.16 -3.90
CA VAL A 97 -0.46 21.71 -5.28
C VAL A 97 -0.90 20.24 -5.34
N GLU A 98 -0.32 19.40 -4.49
CA GLU A 98 -0.65 17.97 -4.42
C GLU A 98 -0.75 17.50 -2.98
N VAL A 99 -1.66 16.55 -2.72
CA VAL A 99 -1.80 15.85 -1.45
C VAL A 99 -1.52 14.38 -1.68
N ARG A 100 -0.56 13.83 -0.95
CA ARG A 100 -0.30 12.38 -0.90
C ARG A 100 -0.79 11.84 0.44
N VAL A 101 -1.71 10.88 0.38
CA VAL A 101 -2.27 10.18 1.55
C VAL A 101 -1.83 8.73 1.48
N VAL A 102 -1.23 8.25 2.57
CA VAL A 102 -0.81 6.86 2.74
C VAL A 102 -1.60 6.26 3.89
N VAL A 103 -2.33 5.18 3.61
CA VAL A 103 -3.13 4.45 4.60
C VAL A 103 -2.58 3.05 4.75
N ASP A 104 -2.21 2.63 5.95
CA ASP A 104 -1.80 1.26 6.27
C ASP A 104 -2.88 0.56 7.11
N LEU A 105 -3.39 -0.56 6.60
CA LEU A 105 -4.41 -1.41 7.23
C LEU A 105 -3.80 -2.80 7.52
N PRO A 106 -3.32 -3.05 8.74
CA PRO A 106 -2.59 -4.28 9.07
C PRO A 106 -3.45 -5.55 9.06
N LYS A 107 -4.78 -5.43 9.15
CA LYS A 107 -5.69 -6.59 9.31
C LYS A 107 -6.57 -6.87 8.10
N LEU A 108 -6.26 -6.27 6.95
CA LEU A 108 -7.06 -6.47 5.74
C LEU A 108 -6.79 -7.82 5.06
N ILE A 109 -5.55 -8.32 5.11
CA ILE A 109 -5.13 -9.59 4.48
C ILE A 109 -4.61 -10.54 5.55
N LEU A 110 -5.22 -11.74 5.68
CA LEU A 110 -5.02 -12.67 6.80
C LEU A 110 -3.56 -13.16 7.01
N LEU A 111 -2.73 -13.12 5.96
CA LEU A 111 -1.34 -13.62 5.97
C LEU A 111 -0.30 -12.57 5.57
N ALA A 112 -0.70 -11.32 5.42
CA ALA A 112 0.21 -10.20 5.22
C ALA A 112 0.40 -9.45 6.55
N SER A 113 1.55 -8.82 6.70
CA SER A 113 1.80 -7.95 7.86
C SER A 113 1.12 -6.58 7.73
N GLY A 114 0.87 -6.14 6.50
CA GLY A 114 0.34 -4.82 6.20
C GLY A 114 -0.28 -4.74 4.81
N PHE A 115 -1.28 -3.86 4.68
CA PHE A 115 -1.85 -3.45 3.41
C PHE A 115 -1.79 -1.93 3.34
N GLU A 116 -0.88 -1.41 2.53
CA GLU A 116 -0.66 0.02 2.37
C GLU A 116 -1.26 0.52 1.05
N VAL A 117 -1.97 1.64 1.11
CA VAL A 117 -2.53 2.34 -0.05
C VAL A 117 -1.96 3.75 -0.06
N ASP A 118 -1.19 4.07 -1.08
CA ASP A 118 -0.55 5.36 -1.31
C ASP A 118 -1.20 6.03 -2.52
N VAL A 119 -1.91 7.14 -2.28
CA VAL A 119 -2.60 7.89 -3.32
C VAL A 119 -2.11 9.33 -3.32
N THR A 120 -1.72 9.82 -4.51
CA THR A 120 -1.41 11.23 -4.73
C THR A 120 -2.53 11.88 -5.55
N LEU A 121 -3.08 12.99 -5.07
CA LEU A 121 -4.13 13.78 -5.70
C LEU A 121 -3.61 15.20 -6.02
N PRO A 122 -4.03 15.83 -7.14
CA PRO A 122 -5.04 15.39 -8.10
C PRO A 122 -4.52 14.45 -9.20
N SER A 123 -3.21 14.16 -9.24
CA SER A 123 -2.60 13.28 -10.25
C SER A 123 -3.17 11.84 -10.26
N ARG A 124 -3.91 11.45 -9.22
CA ARG A 124 -4.59 10.16 -9.02
C ARG A 124 -3.64 8.97 -9.23
N ARG A 125 -2.37 9.14 -8.87
CA ARG A 125 -1.42 8.04 -8.84
C ARG A 125 -1.70 7.21 -7.59
N LYS A 126 -2.12 5.96 -7.78
CA LYS A 126 -2.40 5.01 -6.70
C LYS A 126 -1.44 3.82 -6.75
N ILE A 127 -0.75 3.60 -5.64
CA ILE A 127 0.14 2.48 -5.41
C ILE A 127 -0.41 1.70 -4.22
N VAL A 128 -0.57 0.40 -4.37
CA VAL A 128 -1.05 -0.48 -3.30
C VAL A 128 -0.01 -1.53 -3.00
N CYS A 129 0.37 -1.68 -1.74
CA CYS A 129 1.43 -2.57 -1.30
C CYS A 129 0.89 -3.59 -0.29
N VAL A 130 1.04 -4.87 -0.60
CA VAL A 130 0.84 -5.99 0.33
C VAL A 130 2.20 -6.35 0.91
N LYS A 131 2.37 -6.13 2.21
CA LYS A 131 3.65 -6.28 2.92
C LYS A 131 3.78 -7.64 3.56
N ASP A 132 4.92 -8.27 3.37
CA ASP A 132 5.31 -9.55 3.97
C ASP A 132 4.22 -10.62 3.98
N LEU A 133 3.61 -10.86 2.81
CA LEU A 133 2.73 -12.01 2.60
C LEU A 133 3.52 -13.30 2.80
N VAL A 134 3.10 -14.11 3.76
CA VAL A 134 3.78 -15.38 4.07
C VAL A 134 3.16 -16.52 3.27
N LEU A 135 3.94 -17.13 2.39
CA LEU A 135 3.55 -18.29 1.58
C LEU A 135 4.38 -19.52 1.94
N PHE A 136 3.73 -20.69 1.96
CA PHE A 136 4.38 -21.98 2.20
C PHE A 136 4.45 -22.79 0.91
N VAL A 137 5.63 -22.81 0.28
CA VAL A 137 5.84 -23.41 -1.04
C VAL A 137 7.04 -24.35 -1.05
N ILE A 138 7.00 -25.36 -1.91
CA ILE A 138 8.15 -26.22 -2.16
C ILE A 138 9.05 -25.51 -3.16
N ILE A 139 10.22 -25.03 -2.71
CA ILE A 139 11.13 -24.22 -3.51
C ILE A 139 12.61 -24.56 -3.32
N GLY A 140 13.32 -24.74 -4.43
CA GLY A 140 14.75 -25.03 -4.45
C GLY A 140 15.09 -26.26 -5.30
N VAL A 141 16.39 -26.46 -5.49
CA VAL A 141 16.96 -27.55 -6.31
C VAL A 141 17.48 -28.71 -5.46
N ASN A 142 17.75 -28.48 -4.17
CA ASN A 142 18.36 -29.49 -3.31
C ASN A 142 17.29 -30.49 -2.83
N ALA A 143 17.61 -31.78 -2.76
CA ALA A 143 16.66 -32.81 -2.35
C ALA A 143 15.98 -32.53 -0.99
N PRO A 144 16.67 -32.07 0.08
CA PRO A 144 16.03 -31.72 1.34
C PRO A 144 15.03 -30.55 1.23
N GLU A 145 15.26 -29.61 0.30
CA GLU A 145 14.34 -28.49 0.05
C GLU A 145 13.01 -28.93 -0.58
N ARG A 146 12.95 -30.17 -1.09
CA ARG A 146 11.79 -30.75 -1.76
C ARG A 146 10.90 -31.59 -0.86
N GLU A 147 11.36 -31.93 0.34
CA GLU A 147 10.64 -32.79 1.29
C GLU A 147 9.54 -32.05 2.05
N ALA A 148 9.72 -30.73 2.26
CA ALA A 148 8.78 -29.91 3.01
C ALA A 148 8.56 -28.53 2.38
N LYS A 149 7.36 -27.97 2.58
CA LYS A 149 7.06 -26.58 2.23
C LYS A 149 7.92 -25.66 3.10
N GLN A 150 8.52 -24.67 2.45
CA GLN A 150 9.36 -23.67 3.10
C GLN A 150 8.65 -22.33 3.13
N ARG A 151 8.98 -21.52 4.14
CA ARG A 151 8.44 -20.17 4.29
C ARG A 151 9.12 -19.21 3.29
N VAL A 152 8.32 -18.60 2.44
CA VAL A 152 8.72 -17.52 1.54
C VAL A 152 7.94 -16.26 1.91
N ILE A 153 8.65 -15.15 2.08
CA ILE A 153 8.05 -13.84 2.39
C ILE A 153 7.95 -13.07 1.08
N VAL A 154 6.75 -12.62 0.73
CA VAL A 154 6.46 -11.96 -0.55
C VAL A 154 5.89 -10.57 -0.30
N ASN A 155 6.51 -9.56 -0.91
CA ASN A 155 6.01 -8.20 -0.94
C ASN A 155 5.50 -7.92 -2.35
N ILE A 156 4.29 -7.40 -2.48
CA ILE A 156 3.64 -7.14 -3.77
C ILE A 156 3.22 -5.68 -3.80
N SER A 157 3.69 -4.94 -4.79
CA SER A 157 3.29 -3.55 -5.06
C SER A 157 2.57 -3.47 -6.39
N PHE A 158 1.39 -2.88 -6.39
CA PHE A 158 0.54 -2.68 -7.55
C PHE A 158 0.49 -1.21 -7.89
N VAL A 159 0.66 -0.88 -9.17
CA VAL A 159 0.39 0.46 -9.70
C VAL A 159 -0.92 0.39 -10.48
N GLU A 160 -1.94 1.10 -10.02
CA GLU A 160 -3.23 1.16 -10.71
C GLU A 160 -3.18 2.13 -11.90
N LYS A 161 -3.99 1.85 -12.93
CA LYS A 161 -4.25 2.79 -14.01
C LYS A 161 -5.14 3.93 -13.51
N VAL A 162 -4.85 5.15 -13.95
CA VAL A 162 -5.64 6.33 -13.57
C VAL A 162 -7.05 6.21 -14.15
N GLY A 163 -8.06 6.37 -13.29
CA GLY A 163 -9.48 6.47 -13.71
C GLY A 163 -10.18 5.14 -14.00
N THR A 164 -9.58 4.00 -13.65
CA THR A 164 -10.21 2.68 -13.80
C THR A 164 -10.91 2.23 -12.50
N GLY A 165 -11.87 1.30 -12.62
CA GLY A 165 -12.74 0.88 -11.51
C GLY A 165 -12.03 0.16 -10.35
N SER A 166 -12.80 -0.18 -9.32
CA SER A 166 -12.30 -0.82 -8.09
C SER A 166 -11.54 -2.13 -8.36
N VAL A 167 -10.42 -2.34 -7.66
CA VAL A 167 -9.61 -3.56 -7.70
C VAL A 167 -9.80 -4.34 -6.42
N ASP A 168 -10.22 -5.60 -6.54
CA ASP A 168 -10.29 -6.52 -5.41
C ASP A 168 -8.92 -7.17 -5.14
N TYR A 169 -8.13 -6.51 -4.31
CA TYR A 169 -6.82 -7.00 -3.91
C TYR A 169 -6.88 -8.29 -3.09
N ALA A 170 -7.96 -8.52 -2.33
CA ALA A 170 -8.10 -9.75 -1.55
C ALA A 170 -8.24 -10.95 -2.48
N GLN A 171 -9.06 -10.84 -3.53
CA GLN A 171 -9.18 -11.88 -4.56
C GLN A 171 -7.86 -12.13 -5.30
N ILE A 172 -7.11 -11.07 -5.63
CA ILE A 172 -5.80 -11.23 -6.31
C ILE A 172 -4.81 -11.97 -5.40
N VAL A 173 -4.73 -11.60 -4.13
CA VAL A 173 -3.83 -12.25 -3.15
C VAL A 173 -4.24 -13.71 -2.93
N ASP A 174 -5.53 -14.01 -2.81
CA ASP A 174 -6.05 -15.38 -2.64
C ASP A 174 -5.75 -16.26 -3.87
N ALA A 175 -5.92 -15.71 -5.08
CA ALA A 175 -5.58 -16.40 -6.32
C ALA A 175 -4.07 -16.66 -6.42
N ILE A 176 -3.23 -15.70 -6.03
CA ILE A 176 -1.78 -15.86 -5.97
C ILE A 176 -1.42 -16.96 -4.96
N GLN A 177 -1.96 -16.90 -3.74
CA GLN A 177 -1.69 -17.89 -2.71
C GLN A 177 -2.06 -19.30 -3.17
N THR A 178 -3.29 -19.49 -3.65
CA THR A 178 -3.80 -20.78 -4.13
C THR A 178 -2.91 -21.34 -5.25
N ARG A 179 -2.53 -20.50 -6.22
CA ARG A 179 -1.72 -20.94 -7.36
C ARG A 179 -0.28 -21.25 -6.99
N MET A 180 0.35 -20.42 -6.15
CA MET A 180 1.73 -20.59 -5.72
C MET A 180 1.87 -21.81 -4.81
N GLU A 181 0.92 -22.06 -3.91
CA GLU A 181 0.98 -23.20 -2.98
C GLU A 181 0.68 -24.56 -3.63
N ALA A 182 -0.05 -24.56 -4.75
CA ALA A 182 -0.35 -25.77 -5.53
C ALA A 182 0.82 -26.19 -6.45
N THR A 183 1.80 -25.31 -6.67
CA THR A 183 2.91 -25.54 -7.60
C THR A 183 4.23 -25.67 -6.84
N GLN A 184 5.22 -26.27 -7.50
CA GLN A 184 6.56 -26.43 -6.93
C GLN A 184 7.57 -25.74 -7.85
N TYR A 185 8.50 -25.00 -7.28
CA TYR A 185 9.44 -24.18 -8.03
C TYR A 185 10.87 -24.62 -7.76
N LEU A 186 11.74 -24.54 -8.76
CA LEU A 186 13.16 -24.79 -8.56
C LEU A 186 13.89 -23.51 -8.12
N THR A 187 13.44 -22.36 -8.61
CA THR A 187 14.12 -21.08 -8.44
C THR A 187 13.16 -19.97 -7.99
N LEU A 188 13.69 -18.95 -7.30
CA LEU A 188 12.91 -17.79 -6.87
C LEU A 188 12.51 -16.92 -8.07
N GLU A 189 13.33 -16.86 -9.10
CA GLU A 189 13.08 -16.09 -10.33
C GLU A 189 11.80 -16.56 -11.02
N LYS A 190 11.61 -17.87 -11.18
CA LYS A 190 10.39 -18.43 -11.79
C LYS A 190 9.17 -18.20 -10.90
N PHE A 191 9.33 -18.36 -9.59
CA PHE A 191 8.28 -18.10 -8.60
C PHE A 191 7.81 -16.64 -8.64
N VAL A 192 8.75 -15.68 -8.58
CA VAL A 192 8.45 -14.25 -8.63
C VAL A 192 7.84 -13.89 -9.97
N LEU A 193 8.39 -14.38 -11.09
CA LEU A 193 7.85 -14.06 -12.43
C LEU A 193 6.41 -14.54 -12.62
N GLU A 194 6.07 -15.75 -12.18
CA GLU A 194 4.68 -16.23 -12.20
C GLU A 194 3.77 -15.41 -11.26
N THR A 195 4.27 -15.01 -10.10
CA THR A 195 3.52 -14.16 -9.16
C THR A 195 3.21 -12.79 -9.77
N VAL A 196 4.21 -12.13 -10.38
CA VAL A 196 4.03 -10.86 -11.10
C VAL A 196 3.03 -11.02 -12.24
N ARG A 197 3.12 -12.11 -13.00
CA ARG A 197 2.18 -12.40 -14.09
C ARG A 197 0.74 -12.50 -13.59
N LEU A 198 0.51 -13.28 -12.53
CA LEU A 198 -0.83 -13.40 -11.93
C LEU A 198 -1.33 -12.06 -11.40
N ALA A 199 -0.48 -11.32 -10.68
CA ALA A 199 -0.79 -9.98 -10.19
C ALA A 199 -1.25 -9.05 -11.33
N CYS A 200 -0.57 -9.05 -12.49
CA CYS A 200 -0.93 -8.22 -13.63
C CYS A 200 -2.14 -8.71 -14.43
N VAL A 201 -2.37 -10.03 -14.52
CA VAL A 201 -3.39 -10.62 -15.41
C VAL A 201 -4.75 -10.77 -14.72
N THR A 202 -4.79 -10.91 -13.39
CA THR A 202 -6.05 -11.08 -12.65
C THR A 202 -6.95 -9.84 -12.71
N SER A 203 -6.39 -8.64 -12.87
CA SER A 203 -7.17 -7.41 -13.04
C SER A 203 -6.65 -6.52 -14.17
N VAL A 204 -7.55 -6.09 -15.05
CA VAL A 204 -7.25 -5.18 -16.17
C VAL A 204 -6.85 -3.77 -15.70
N ASN A 205 -7.19 -3.40 -14.47
CA ASN A 205 -6.97 -2.07 -13.90
C ASN A 205 -5.54 -1.90 -13.33
N ILE A 206 -4.75 -2.97 -13.28
CA ILE A 206 -3.35 -2.91 -12.85
C ILE A 206 -2.48 -2.53 -14.06
N GLN A 207 -1.72 -1.45 -13.93
CA GLN A 207 -0.76 -1.02 -14.94
C GLN A 207 0.55 -1.82 -14.82
N ALA A 208 1.06 -1.94 -13.60
CA ALA A 208 2.32 -2.62 -13.32
C ALA A 208 2.28 -3.26 -11.95
N ALA A 209 3.05 -4.34 -11.78
CA ALA A 209 3.26 -4.97 -10.49
C ALA A 209 4.76 -5.16 -10.24
N THR A 210 5.17 -4.94 -9.00
CA THR A 210 6.49 -5.30 -8.49
C THR A 210 6.32 -6.36 -7.42
N VAL A 211 6.97 -7.50 -7.58
CA VAL A 211 6.97 -8.56 -6.58
C VAL A 211 8.39 -8.79 -6.12
N ARG A 212 8.57 -8.83 -4.81
CA ARG A 212 9.82 -9.16 -4.13
C ARG A 212 9.60 -10.37 -3.26
N ALA A 213 10.30 -11.48 -3.53
CA ALA A 213 10.24 -12.68 -2.71
C ALA A 213 11.57 -12.94 -2.01
N GLN A 214 11.50 -13.29 -0.74
CA GLN A 214 12.66 -13.61 0.10
C GLN A 214 12.52 -15.00 0.71
N LYS A 215 13.64 -15.72 0.79
CA LYS A 215 13.78 -16.98 1.53
C LYS A 215 14.70 -16.72 2.73
N PRO A 216 14.13 -16.45 3.93
CA PRO A 216 14.92 -16.05 5.11
C PRO A 216 15.99 -17.07 5.50
N SER A 217 15.67 -18.36 5.41
CA SER A 217 16.55 -19.44 5.88
C SER A 217 17.50 -20.01 4.82
N ALA A 218 17.66 -19.33 3.66
CA ALA A 218 18.47 -19.87 2.56
C ALA A 218 19.99 -19.80 2.79
N LEU A 219 20.47 -18.83 3.56
CA LEU A 219 21.90 -18.56 3.72
C LEU A 219 22.21 -18.32 5.20
N SER A 220 23.11 -19.13 5.77
CA SER A 220 23.41 -19.13 7.21
C SER A 220 23.95 -17.80 7.76
N PHE A 221 24.49 -16.93 6.90
CA PHE A 221 25.13 -15.66 7.29
C PHE A 221 24.41 -14.42 6.76
N ALA A 222 23.23 -14.58 6.14
CA ALA A 222 22.44 -13.46 5.64
C ALA A 222 21.04 -13.48 6.26
N HIS A 223 20.48 -12.30 6.53
CA HIS A 223 19.10 -12.18 7.02
C HIS A 223 18.07 -12.80 6.04
N SER A 224 18.35 -12.70 4.74
CA SER A 224 17.59 -13.36 3.67
C SER A 224 18.30 -13.21 2.32
N SER A 225 18.09 -14.16 1.41
CA SER A 225 18.25 -13.92 -0.04
C SER A 225 16.88 -13.70 -0.69
N GLY A 226 16.83 -12.96 -1.80
CA GLY A 226 15.58 -12.67 -2.48
C GLY A 226 15.74 -12.16 -3.90
N VAL A 227 14.64 -12.17 -4.64
CA VAL A 227 14.53 -11.70 -6.03
C VAL A 227 13.40 -10.69 -6.11
N GLU A 228 13.60 -9.63 -6.88
CA GLU A 228 12.59 -8.61 -7.16
C GLU A 228 12.41 -8.47 -8.67
N ILE A 229 11.15 -8.45 -9.12
CA ILE A 229 10.80 -8.25 -10.53
C ILE A 229 9.66 -7.26 -10.61
N THR A 230 9.86 -6.21 -11.43
CA THR A 230 8.82 -5.27 -11.85
C THR A 230 8.46 -5.53 -13.31
N ARG A 231 7.17 -5.71 -13.61
CA ARG A 231 6.68 -5.76 -14.99
C ARG A 231 5.40 -4.96 -15.13
N GLU A 232 5.23 -4.41 -16.32
CA GLU A 232 3.95 -3.85 -16.76
C GLU A 232 3.03 -4.97 -17.25
N GLN A 233 1.72 -4.74 -17.17
CA GLN A 233 0.73 -5.67 -17.68
C GLN A 233 0.91 -5.95 -19.19
N SER A 234 1.33 -4.94 -19.95
CA SER A 234 1.61 -5.00 -21.39
C SER A 234 2.58 -6.14 -21.76
N HIS A 235 3.51 -6.49 -20.86
CA HIS A 235 4.49 -7.54 -21.06
C HIS A 235 3.89 -8.95 -21.15
N PHE A 236 2.70 -9.17 -20.59
CA PHE A 236 2.05 -10.50 -20.55
C PHE A 236 0.83 -10.61 -21.47
N THR A 237 0.40 -9.50 -22.05
CA THR A 237 -0.72 -9.45 -23.01
C THR A 237 -0.27 -9.47 -24.47
N MET A 238 1.04 -9.45 -24.72
CA MET A 238 1.66 -9.73 -26.01
C MET A 238 1.98 -11.22 -26.15
#